data_AF-A0A956VP78-F1
#
_entry.id   AF-A0A956VP78-F1
#
_cell.length_a   1.000
_cell.length_b   1.000
_cell.length_c   1.000
_cell.angle_alpha   90.00
_cell.angle_beta   90.00
_cell.angle_gamma   90.00
#
_symmetry.space_group_name_H-M   'P 1'
#
loop_
_entity.id
_entity.type
_entity.pdbx_description
1 polymer ?
#
loop_
_entity_poly.entity_id
_entity_poly.type
_entity_poly.pdbx_seq_one_letter_code
_entity_poly.pdbx_strand_id
1 'polypeptide(L)' 'GAEPVAVPAITQSSAPSIAQLTPNRGETTTATRAAARSAGPAVSQKVGRNEPCYCGSGKKYKKCHGAVA' A
#
# COMPACT_ATOMS: atom_id res chain seq x y z
N GLY A 1 -55.33 31.73 -16.90
CA GLY A 1 -54.88 31.98 -15.52
C GLY A 1 -54.47 30.67 -14.91
N ALA A 2 -53.19 30.57 -14.54
CA ALA A 2 -52.59 29.69 -13.53
C ALA A 2 -51.07 29.81 -13.67
N GLU A 3 -50.50 30.80 -12.98
CA GLU A 3 -49.06 30.86 -12.68
C GLU A 3 -48.78 30.06 -11.38
N PRO A 4 -47.54 29.99 -10.85
CA PRO A 4 -46.71 28.79 -10.93
C PRO A 4 -46.48 28.15 -9.56
N VAL A 5 -46.48 26.82 -9.48
CA VAL A 5 -46.06 26.12 -8.26
C VAL A 5 -44.53 26.03 -8.20
N ALA A 6 -43.95 26.93 -7.42
CA ALA A 6 -42.54 26.95 -7.05
C ALA A 6 -42.15 25.69 -6.26
N VAL A 7 -41.09 25.02 -6.70
CA VAL A 7 -40.48 23.88 -6.00
C VAL A 7 -39.39 24.42 -5.06
N PRO A 8 -39.31 24.01 -3.78
CA PRO A 8 -38.27 24.50 -2.89
C PRO A 8 -36.91 23.91 -3.27
N ALA A 9 -35.90 24.77 -3.33
CA ALA A 9 -34.51 24.41 -3.50
C ALA A 9 -34.03 23.52 -2.35
N ILE A 10 -33.63 22.30 -2.70
CA ILE A 10 -32.95 21.38 -1.79
C ILE A 10 -31.62 22.00 -1.34
N THR A 11 -31.53 22.24 -0.04
CA THR A 11 -30.35 22.73 0.67
C THR A 11 -29.15 21.80 0.44
N GLN A 12 -28.00 22.38 0.09
CA GLN A 12 -26.75 21.65 -0.11
C GLN A 12 -26.21 21.20 1.26
N SER A 13 -26.37 19.91 1.55
CA SER A 13 -25.78 19.26 2.72
C SER A 13 -24.25 19.35 2.62
N SER A 14 -23.67 20.27 3.38
CA SER A 14 -22.22 20.40 3.53
C SER A 14 -21.68 19.16 4.24
N ALA A 15 -20.87 18.38 3.53
CA ALA A 15 -20.20 17.21 4.10
C ALA A 15 -19.29 17.63 5.27
N PRO A 16 -19.23 16.85 6.38
CA PRO A 16 -18.19 17.05 7.37
C PRO A 16 -16.85 16.63 6.76
N SER A 17 -15.89 17.56 6.80
CA SER A 17 -14.48 17.30 6.48
C SER A 17 -13.95 16.30 7.52
N ILE A 18 -14.06 15.01 7.21
CA ILE A 18 -13.43 13.94 8.00
C ILE A 18 -11.92 14.13 7.83
N ALA A 19 -11.33 14.66 8.89
CA ALA A 19 -9.91 14.86 9.05
C ALA A 19 -9.15 13.62 8.58
N GLN A 20 -8.20 13.88 7.69
CA GLN A 20 -7.34 12.90 7.07
C GLN A 20 -6.64 12.08 8.16
N LEU A 21 -7.01 10.81 8.28
CA LEU A 21 -6.19 9.84 9.00
C LEU A 21 -4.89 9.71 8.21
N THR A 22 -3.84 10.38 8.69
CA THR A 22 -2.49 10.22 8.17
C THR A 22 -2.10 8.74 8.33
N PRO A 23 -1.84 7.99 7.24
CA PRO A 23 -1.22 6.68 7.38
C PRO A 23 0.24 6.92 7.80
N ASN A 24 0.48 6.96 9.11
CA ASN A 24 1.80 7.03 9.71
C ASN A 24 2.52 5.68 9.60
N ARG A 25 2.68 5.14 8.39
CA ARG A 25 3.53 3.98 8.18
C ARG A 25 4.23 4.00 6.83
N GLY A 26 5.25 4.84 6.79
CA GLY A 26 6.54 4.55 6.16
C GLY A 26 6.43 3.82 4.84
N GLU A 27 6.25 4.62 3.78
CA GLU A 27 6.82 4.35 2.48
C GLU A 27 8.14 3.59 2.66
N THR A 28 8.19 2.37 2.10
CA THR A 28 9.43 1.64 1.96
C THR A 28 10.25 2.33 0.87
N THR A 29 10.77 3.51 1.18
CA THR A 29 11.79 4.17 0.37
C THR A 29 13.12 3.51 0.75
N THR A 30 13.31 2.29 0.27
CA THR A 30 14.67 1.75 0.10
C THR A 30 15.27 2.41 -1.14
N ALA A 31 15.42 3.73 -1.09
CA ALA A 31 16.18 4.51 -2.05
C ALA A 31 17.44 5.03 -1.35
N THR A 32 18.22 4.13 -0.75
CA THR A 32 19.64 4.41 -0.51
C THR A 32 20.40 3.86 -1.70
N ARG A 33 20.57 4.72 -2.70
CA ARG A 33 21.54 4.52 -3.77
C ARG A 33 22.93 4.70 -3.15
N ALA A 34 23.52 3.62 -2.65
CA ALA A 34 24.91 3.58 -2.23
C ALA A 34 25.72 2.80 -3.28
N ALA A 35 26.76 3.47 -3.78
CA ALA A 35 27.57 3.07 -4.91
C ALA A 35 28.43 1.81 -4.63
N ALA A 36 28.57 1.02 -5.69
CA ALA A 36 29.67 0.12 -6.08
C ALA A 36 30.67 -0.35 -5.01
N ARG A 37 30.82 -1.69 -4.88
CA ARG A 37 32.04 -2.44 -5.27
C ARG A 37 31.97 -3.95 -4.96
N SER A 38 32.16 -4.74 -6.02
CA SER A 38 32.97 -5.97 -6.11
C SER A 38 32.53 -7.32 -5.46
N ALA A 39 32.40 -8.30 -6.37
CA ALA A 39 32.84 -9.72 -6.29
C ALA A 39 31.91 -10.84 -5.74
N GLY A 40 31.30 -11.59 -6.67
CA GLY A 40 31.07 -13.07 -6.66
C GLY A 40 30.04 -13.65 -5.67
N PRO A 41 29.83 -14.99 -5.61
CA PRO A 41 29.79 -16.06 -6.62
C PRO A 41 28.33 -16.49 -6.94
N ALA A 42 28.17 -17.47 -7.84
CA ALA A 42 26.93 -18.14 -8.29
C ALA A 42 25.60 -17.69 -7.63
N VAL A 43 24.73 -17.09 -8.45
CA VAL A 43 23.36 -16.72 -8.07
C VAL A 43 22.56 -17.98 -7.77
N SER A 44 22.73 -18.52 -6.56
CA SER A 44 21.77 -19.40 -5.95
C SER A 44 20.51 -18.54 -5.80
N GLN A 45 19.52 -18.78 -6.66
CA GLN A 45 18.20 -18.13 -6.68
C GLN A 45 17.45 -18.43 -5.38
N LYS A 46 18.00 -17.93 -4.28
CA LYS A 46 17.43 -18.05 -2.94
C LYS A 46 16.29 -17.05 -2.91
N VAL A 47 15.07 -17.58 -2.81
CA VAL A 47 13.86 -16.77 -2.65
C VAL A 47 14.11 -15.69 -1.60
N GLY A 48 13.99 -14.43 -2.01
CA GLY A 48 14.25 -13.31 -1.12
C GLY A 48 13.27 -13.36 0.06
N ARG A 49 13.70 -12.99 1.28
CA ARG A 49 12.82 -13.03 2.46
C ARG A 49 11.50 -12.25 2.31
N ASN A 50 11.45 -11.27 1.42
CA ASN A 50 10.26 -10.47 1.15
C ASN A 50 9.40 -10.93 -0.05
N GLU A 51 9.87 -11.88 -0.86
CA GLU A 51 9.14 -12.45 -2.01
C GLU A 51 7.90 -13.25 -1.56
N PRO A 52 6.90 -13.45 -2.43
CA PRO A 52 5.80 -14.37 -2.15
C PRO A 52 6.34 -15.78 -1.89
N CYS A 53 5.73 -16.47 -0.92
CA CYS A 53 6.15 -17.81 -0.57
C CYS A 53 5.74 -18.80 -1.66
N TYR A 54 6.66 -19.67 -2.06
CA TYR A 54 6.46 -20.67 -3.12
C TYR A 54 5.32 -21.68 -2.84
N CYS A 55 4.83 -21.77 -1.60
CA CYS A 55 3.73 -22.64 -1.20
C CYS A 55 2.35 -22.15 -1.64
N GLY A 56 2.24 -20.98 -2.29
CA GLY A 56 0.97 -20.44 -2.76
C GLY A 56 0.08 -19.82 -1.69
N SER A 57 0.59 -19.60 -0.47
CA SER A 57 -0.20 -19.03 0.64
C SER A 57 -0.51 -17.53 0.51
N GLY A 58 0.06 -16.84 -0.48
CA GLY A 58 -0.02 -15.38 -0.62
C GLY A 58 0.79 -14.60 0.44
N LYS A 59 1.48 -15.27 1.37
CA LYS A 59 2.30 -14.64 2.41
C LYS A 59 3.73 -14.43 1.91
N LYS A 60 4.42 -13.42 2.47
CA LYS A 60 5.87 -13.21 2.23
C LYS A 60 6.68 -14.39 2.79
N TYR A 61 7.76 -14.81 2.13
CA TYR A 61 8.59 -15.95 2.53
C TYR A 61 8.98 -15.89 4.01
N LYS A 62 9.46 -14.74 4.52
CA LYS A 62 9.82 -14.53 5.94
C LYS A 62 8.70 -14.71 6.97
N LYS A 63 7.44 -14.77 6.52
CA LYS A 63 6.23 -14.92 7.36
C LYS A 63 5.54 -16.27 7.14
N CYS A 64 6.23 -17.17 6.44
CA CYS A 64 5.76 -18.51 6.14
C CYS A 64 6.97 -19.45 6.30
N HIS A 65 7.42 -20.10 5.22
CA HIS A 65 8.52 -21.07 5.26
C HIS A 65 9.91 -20.47 5.56
N GLY A 66 10.06 -19.15 5.50
CA GLY A 66 11.27 -18.42 5.89
C GLY A 66 11.16 -17.74 7.25
N ALA A 67 10.11 -18.02 8.02
CA ALA A 67 10.03 -17.60 9.42
C ALA A 67 11.07 -18.38 10.21
N VAL A 68 12.06 -17.65 10.74
CA VAL A 68 12.93 -18.20 11.78
C VAL A 68 12.18 -18.04 13.09
N ALA A 69 12.09 -19.14 13.84
CA ALA A 69 11.57 -19.15 15.21
C ALA A 69 12.36 -18.19 16.09
#